data_AF-A0A2D3VMI5-F1
#
_entry.id   AF-A0A2D3VMI5-F1
#
_cell.length_a   1.000
_cell.length_b   1.000
_cell.length_c   1.000
_cell.angle_alpha   90.00
_cell.angle_beta   90.00
_cell.angle_gamma   90.00
#
_symmetry.space_group_name_H-M   'P 1'
#
loop_
_entity.id
_entity.type
_entity.pdbx_description
1 polymer ?
#
loop_
_entity_poly.entity_id
_entity_poly.type
_entity_poly.pdbx_seq_one_letter_code
_entity_poly.pdbx_strand_id
1 'polypeptide(L)'
;LGFLSVAGDLPDLDAILDGTCKDVPSEAPALHILSAALSMRVNETTSSKKLNALIEYTLALPGEFSVMIVQDLRERKIELDHLQNWTLWMKKFNTLLH
;
A
#
# COMPACT_ATOMS: atom_id res chain seq x y z
N LEU A 1 -14.81 -21.71 4.89
CA LEU A 1 -15.75 -20.76 4.27
C LEU A 1 -15.55 -19.30 4.72
N GLY A 2 -14.43 -18.94 5.39
CA GLY A 2 -14.19 -17.58 5.91
C GLY A 2 -13.59 -16.58 4.91
N PHE A 3 -13.00 -17.03 3.80
CA PHE A 3 -12.32 -16.16 2.83
C PHE A 3 -13.29 -15.36 1.94
N LEU A 4 -14.52 -15.85 1.73
CA LEU A 4 -15.51 -15.20 0.85
C LEU A 4 -16.20 -14.01 1.51
N SER A 5 -16.25 -13.94 2.85
CA SER A 5 -16.90 -12.82 3.54
C SER A 5 -16.03 -11.56 3.58
N VAL A 6 -14.70 -11.71 3.53
CA VAL A 6 -13.75 -10.58 3.56
C VAL A 6 -13.68 -9.87 2.20
N ALA A 7 -14.02 -10.55 1.11
CA ALA A 7 -14.00 -9.98 -0.24
C ALA A 7 -15.07 -8.90 -0.48
N GLY A 8 -16.11 -8.83 0.36
CA GLY A 8 -17.21 -7.88 0.19
C GLY A 8 -16.87 -6.42 0.51
N ASP A 9 -15.84 -6.17 1.33
CA ASP A 9 -15.50 -4.83 1.86
C ASP A 9 -14.07 -4.39 1.49
N LEU A 10 -13.42 -5.07 0.53
CA LEU A 10 -12.10 -4.63 0.07
C LEU A 10 -12.25 -3.41 -0.85
N PRO A 11 -11.50 -2.33 -0.60
CA PRO A 11 -11.51 -1.16 -1.46
C PRO A 11 -10.96 -1.50 -2.85
N ASP A 12 -11.43 -0.77 -3.86
CA ASP A 12 -10.99 -0.96 -5.24
C ASP A 12 -9.51 -0.56 -5.38
N LEU A 13 -8.69 -1.55 -5.79
CA LEU A 13 -7.25 -1.39 -5.92
C LEU A 13 -6.87 -0.35 -6.97
N ASP A 14 -7.59 -0.32 -8.10
CA ASP A 14 -7.32 0.65 -9.16
C ASP A 14 -7.73 2.05 -8.72
N ALA A 15 -8.85 2.18 -8.00
CA ALA A 15 -9.25 3.45 -7.39
C ALA A 15 -8.24 3.95 -6.35
N ILE A 16 -7.61 3.07 -5.57
CA ILE A 16 -6.51 3.44 -4.66
C ILE A 16 -5.30 3.93 -5.47
N LEU A 17 -4.89 3.19 -6.49
CA LEU A 17 -3.73 3.52 -7.33
C LEU A 17 -3.95 4.80 -8.17
N ASP A 18 -5.19 5.14 -8.49
CA ASP A 18 -5.54 6.40 -9.16
C ASP A 18 -5.73 7.56 -8.15
N GLY A 19 -5.68 7.28 -6.85
CA GLY A 19 -5.79 8.25 -5.76
C GLY A 19 -7.22 8.69 -5.43
N THR A 20 -8.23 7.98 -5.96
CA THR A 20 -9.65 8.30 -5.80
C THR A 20 -10.33 7.58 -4.65
N CYS A 21 -9.76 6.47 -4.15
CA CYS A 21 -10.23 5.77 -2.95
C CYS A 21 -9.23 5.96 -1.80
N LYS A 22 -9.75 6.32 -0.63
CA LYS A 22 -8.98 6.51 0.63
C LYS A 22 -9.54 5.66 1.77
N ASP A 23 -10.44 4.74 1.45
CA ASP A 23 -11.12 3.90 2.45
C ASP A 23 -10.17 2.82 2.95
N VAL A 24 -9.88 2.84 4.25
CA VAL A 24 -8.99 1.88 4.89
C VAL A 24 -9.81 0.86 5.67
N PRO A 25 -9.69 -0.45 5.36
CA PRO A 25 -10.35 -1.50 6.15
C PRO A 25 -9.91 -1.48 7.61
N SER A 26 -10.83 -1.77 8.53
CA SER A 26 -10.52 -1.83 9.97
C SER A 26 -10.08 -3.24 10.42
N GLU A 27 -10.44 -4.28 9.67
CA GLU A 27 -10.17 -5.67 10.02
C GLU A 27 -8.77 -6.10 9.58
N ALA A 28 -7.98 -6.67 10.50
CA ALA A 28 -6.62 -7.14 10.21
C ALA A 28 -6.54 -8.14 9.03
N PRO A 29 -7.45 -9.12 8.88
CA PRO A 29 -7.44 -10.00 7.71
C PRO A 29 -7.65 -9.25 6.38
N ALA A 30 -8.51 -8.22 6.37
CA ALA A 30 -8.75 -7.40 5.17
C ALA A 30 -7.52 -6.57 4.83
N LEU A 31 -6.84 -6.01 5.84
CA LEU A 31 -5.60 -5.27 5.66
C LEU A 31 -4.48 -6.15 5.11
N HIS A 32 -4.31 -7.39 5.59
CA HIS A 32 -3.32 -8.32 5.03
C HIS A 32 -3.58 -8.62 3.55
N ILE A 33 -4.83 -8.94 3.21
CA ILE A 33 -5.21 -9.23 1.81
C ILE A 33 -5.01 -7.99 0.95
N LEU A 34 -5.43 -6.82 1.42
CA LEU A 34 -5.29 -5.56 0.70
C LEU A 34 -3.83 -5.23 0.45
N SER A 35 -2.97 -5.33 1.47
CA SER A 35 -1.54 -5.07 1.34
C SER A 35 -0.89 -5.98 0.30
N ALA A 36 -1.13 -7.30 0.38
CA ALA A 36 -0.60 -8.24 -0.61
C ALA A 36 -1.13 -7.94 -2.02
N ALA A 37 -2.42 -7.66 -2.15
CA ALA A 37 -3.04 -7.34 -3.44
C ALA A 37 -2.49 -6.05 -4.06
N LEU A 38 -2.32 -4.99 -3.27
CA LEU A 38 -1.71 -3.72 -3.71
C LEU A 38 -0.26 -3.92 -4.15
N SER A 39 0.55 -4.61 -3.33
CA SER A 39 1.92 -4.95 -3.69
C SER A 39 1.96 -5.70 -5.03
N MET A 40 1.17 -6.77 -5.18
CA MET A 40 1.12 -7.59 -6.40
C MET A 40 0.62 -6.82 -7.63
N ARG A 41 -0.32 -5.87 -7.46
CA ARG A 41 -0.89 -5.06 -8.55
C ARG A 41 0.13 -4.11 -9.16
N VAL A 42 1.12 -3.68 -8.37
CA VAL A 42 2.21 -2.80 -8.79
C VAL A 42 3.37 -3.62 -9.40
N ASN A 43 4.03 -3.04 -10.40
CA ASN A 43 5.19 -3.60 -11.08
C ASN A 43 6.12 -2.48 -11.58
N GLU A 44 7.25 -2.84 -12.18
CA GLU A 44 8.28 -1.90 -12.69
C GLU A 44 7.76 -0.91 -13.76
N THR A 45 6.68 -1.27 -14.48
CA THR A 45 6.05 -0.39 -15.48
C THR A 45 4.98 0.53 -14.90
N THR A 46 4.71 0.42 -13.59
CA THR A 46 3.71 1.25 -12.92
C THR A 46 4.19 2.70 -12.87
N SER A 47 3.37 3.62 -13.38
CA SER A 47 3.69 5.05 -13.41
C SER A 47 4.01 5.59 -12.01
N SER A 48 4.98 6.49 -11.91
CA SER A 48 5.30 7.23 -10.68
C SER A 48 4.08 7.92 -10.07
N LYS A 49 3.09 8.33 -10.88
CA LYS A 49 1.83 8.89 -10.36
C LYS A 49 1.06 7.87 -9.50
N LYS A 50 0.92 6.63 -9.99
CA LYS A 50 0.23 5.55 -9.29
C LYS A 50 1.00 5.08 -8.07
N LEU A 51 2.33 5.00 -8.19
CA LEU A 51 3.20 4.72 -7.04
C LEU A 51 3.07 5.81 -5.97
N ASN A 52 3.04 7.09 -6.35
CA ASN A 52 2.90 8.18 -5.39
C ASN A 52 1.53 8.17 -4.68
N ALA A 53 0.46 7.81 -5.40
CA ALA A 53 -0.87 7.61 -4.83
C ALA A 53 -0.89 6.42 -3.86
N LEU A 54 -0.24 5.31 -4.20
CA LEU A 54 -0.08 4.17 -3.29
C LEU A 54 0.66 4.58 -2.01
N ILE A 55 1.80 5.26 -2.13
CA ILE A 55 2.56 5.73 -0.95
C ILE A 55 1.74 6.74 -0.12
N GLU A 56 0.93 7.58 -0.74
CA GLU A 56 -0.02 8.44 -0.01
C GLU A 56 -1.02 7.61 0.78
N TYR A 57 -1.61 6.59 0.15
CA TYR A 57 -2.57 5.71 0.77
C TYR A 57 -1.95 4.92 1.95
N THR A 58 -0.71 4.42 1.80
CA THR A 58 -0.04 3.71 2.89
C THR A 58 0.27 4.59 4.10
N LEU A 59 0.30 5.92 3.96
CA LEU A 59 0.38 6.82 5.12
C LEU A 59 -0.86 6.77 6.01
N ALA A 60 -2.03 6.37 5.48
CA ALA A 60 -3.27 6.23 6.25
C ALA A 60 -3.41 4.85 6.91
N LEU A 61 -2.62 3.86 6.48
CA LEU A 61 -2.65 2.51 7.05
C LEU A 61 -2.00 2.44 8.45
N PRO A 62 -2.37 1.45 9.27
CA PRO A 62 -1.58 1.12 10.46
C PRO A 62 -0.14 0.79 10.08
N GLY A 63 0.81 1.15 10.95
CA GLY A 63 2.24 1.18 10.61
C GLY A 63 2.80 -0.13 10.08
N GLU A 64 2.39 -1.27 10.65
CA GLU A 64 2.85 -2.59 10.21
C GLU A 64 2.47 -2.89 8.75
N PHE A 65 1.25 -2.57 8.34
CA PHE A 65 0.75 -2.83 6.97
C PHE A 65 1.36 -1.84 5.97
N SER A 66 1.61 -0.62 6.40
CA SER A 66 2.33 0.39 5.60
C SER A 66 3.75 -0.09 5.28
N VAL A 67 4.48 -0.54 6.30
CA VAL A 67 5.83 -1.08 6.18
C VAL A 67 5.84 -2.36 5.35
N MET A 68 4.88 -3.27 5.56
CA MET A 68 4.76 -4.52 4.82
C MET A 68 4.65 -4.29 3.30
N ILE A 69 3.79 -3.36 2.86
CA ILE A 69 3.66 -3.02 1.43
C ILE A 69 4.99 -2.48 0.88
N VAL A 70 5.62 -1.54 1.58
CA VAL A 70 6.88 -0.94 1.11
C VAL A 70 8.01 -1.97 1.07
N GLN A 71 8.08 -2.89 2.02
CA GLN A 71 9.05 -3.98 2.02
C GLN A 71 8.85 -4.88 0.79
N ASP A 72 7.63 -5.33 0.52
CA ASP A 72 7.30 -6.13 -0.68
C ASP A 72 7.72 -5.43 -1.98
N LEU A 73 7.43 -4.12 -2.10
CA LEU A 73 7.82 -3.34 -3.29
C LEU A 73 9.34 -3.28 -3.44
N ARG A 74 10.08 -3.11 -2.34
CA ARG A 74 11.55 -3.07 -2.35
C ARG A 74 12.19 -4.42 -2.66
N GLU A 75 11.64 -5.52 -2.12
CA GLU A 75 12.07 -6.88 -2.46
C GLU A 75 11.93 -7.14 -3.97
N ARG A 76 10.88 -6.59 -4.57
CA ARG A 76 10.63 -6.60 -6.01
C ARG A 76 11.37 -5.52 -6.80
N LYS A 77 12.33 -4.83 -6.16
CA LYS A 77 13.20 -3.81 -6.75
C LYS A 77 12.46 -2.61 -7.37
N ILE A 78 11.28 -2.28 -6.85
CA ILE A 78 10.53 -1.11 -7.29
C ILE A 78 11.13 0.13 -6.63
N GLU A 79 11.57 1.08 -7.47
CA GLU A 79 12.19 2.31 -6.99
C GLU A 79 11.13 3.28 -6.45
N LEU A 80 11.31 3.73 -5.20
CA LEU A 80 10.39 4.66 -4.52
C LEU A 80 11.04 6.01 -4.22
N ASP A 81 12.36 6.12 -4.33
CA ASP A 81 13.13 7.30 -3.89
C ASP A 81 12.79 8.59 -4.67
N HIS A 82 12.27 8.44 -5.89
CA HIS A 82 11.87 9.55 -6.74
C HIS A 82 10.45 10.07 -6.45
N LEU A 83 9.69 9.40 -5.57
CA LEU A 83 8.30 9.74 -5.31
C LEU A 83 8.20 10.93 -4.34
N GLN A 84 7.29 11.85 -4.62
CA GLN A 84 7.09 13.06 -3.82
C GLN A 84 6.73 12.74 -2.36
N ASN A 85 5.86 11.75 -2.15
CA ASN A 85 5.40 11.34 -0.82
C ASN A 85 6.39 10.43 -0.07
N TRP A 86 7.47 9.99 -0.72
CA TRP A 86 8.44 9.07 -0.11
C TRP A 86 9.14 9.65 1.10
N THR A 87 9.55 10.92 1.04
CA THR A 87 10.21 11.58 2.18
C THR A 87 9.29 11.67 3.40
N LEU A 88 7.99 11.89 3.17
CA LEU A 88 6.99 11.92 4.24
C LEU A 88 6.78 10.53 4.83
N TRP A 89 6.70 9.50 3.99
CA TRP A 89 6.59 8.12 4.41
C TRP A 89 7.77 7.68 5.27
N MET A 90 9.01 7.95 4.82
CA MET A 90 10.21 7.68 5.59
C MET A 90 10.14 8.38 6.95
N LYS A 91 9.87 9.69 7.01
CA LYS A 91 9.77 10.41 8.30
C LYS A 91 8.78 9.79 9.27
N LYS A 92 7.66 9.25 8.78
CA LYS A 92 6.61 8.65 9.61
C LYS A 92 6.98 7.25 10.13
N PHE A 93 7.67 6.45 9.32
CA PHE A 93 7.87 5.03 9.60
C PHE A 93 9.34 4.59 9.74
N ASN A 94 10.32 5.50 9.65
CA ASN A 94 11.76 5.18 9.75
C ASN A 94 12.12 4.46 11.07
N THR A 95 11.37 4.74 12.15
CA THR A 95 11.60 4.13 13.46
C THR A 95 11.17 2.66 13.51
N LEU A 96 10.36 2.20 12.56
CA LEU A 96 9.87 0.81 12.46
C LEU A 96 10.75 -0.06 11.57
N LEU A 97 11.71 0.53 10.85
CA LEU A 97 12.65 -0.18 9.97
C LEU A 97 13.97 -0.55 10.68
N HIS A 98 14.02 -0.40 12.02
CA HIS A 98 15.24 -0.50 12.82
C HIS A 98 15.39 -1.84 13.55
#